data_AF-A0A0M0BNZ4-F1
#
_entry.id   AF-A0A0M0BNZ4-F1
#
_cell.length_a   1.000
_cell.length_b   1.000
_cell.length_c   1.000
_cell.angle_alpha   90.00
_cell.angle_beta   90.00
_cell.angle_gamma   90.00
#
_symmetry.space_group_name_H-M   'P 1'
#
loop_
_entity.id
_entity.type
_entity.pdbx_description
1 polymer ?
#
loop_
_entity_poly.entity_id
_entity_poly.type
_entity_poly.pdbx_seq_one_letter_code
_entity_poly.pdbx_strand_id
1 'polypeptide(L)'
;MKAGGAWRLVRFEGNPILGPIGRHRWESHHVFNPAVVQLEGMIHIFYRAMGEDMVSRLGYAASKDGYHIEERLPYPVFEPAVPIEKYGCEDPRLTVLDGKCFMTYTAYGDIYQIGITTIPIENVLERRWAWGERLTPFPNVKNKNAVIFPSRIDGRYVMLHRLDPDIHIIYSDDLMRWHGNEMLMRPRPGRWDCVKIGAAGPPIELDEGWLLVYHGVDAGRTYRLGVAMLDRERPEKVIYRSEEPILEPSEEYECNGLVPNVVFSCGSILREGRLVIYYGCADTVIGVATYDMKEIIP
;
A
#
# COMPACT_ATOMS: atom_id res chain seq x y z
N MET A 1 8.57 -5.82 29.65
CA MET A 1 7.48 -6.75 29.28
C MET A 1 6.17 -6.16 29.79
N LYS A 2 5.45 -5.40 28.96
CA LYS A 2 4.04 -5.07 29.24
C LYS A 2 3.20 -6.27 28.82
N ALA A 3 2.38 -6.77 29.73
CA ALA A 3 1.42 -7.82 29.46
C ALA A 3 0.27 -7.28 28.60
N GLY A 4 -0.01 -7.95 27.47
CA GLY A 4 -1.35 -8.20 26.94
C GLY A 4 -2.38 -7.05 26.88
N GLY A 5 -1.99 -5.84 26.48
CA GLY A 5 -2.96 -4.85 26.02
C GLY A 5 -3.35 -5.18 24.58
N ALA A 6 -4.63 -5.46 24.31
CA ALA A 6 -5.12 -5.56 22.94
C ALA A 6 -4.84 -4.24 22.22
N TRP A 7 -4.23 -4.31 21.04
CA TRP A 7 -3.92 -3.13 20.24
C TRP A 7 -5.22 -2.34 19.99
N ARG A 8 -5.37 -1.10 20.47
CA ARG A 8 -6.65 -0.39 20.34
C ARG A 8 -6.68 0.45 19.07
N LEU A 9 -6.80 -0.24 17.95
CA LEU A 9 -7.12 0.39 16.67
C LEU A 9 -8.53 1.01 16.73
N VAL A 10 -8.68 2.21 16.16
CA VAL A 10 -9.96 2.90 16.04
C VAL A 10 -10.30 3.05 14.56
N ARG A 11 -11.34 2.33 14.11
CA ARG A 11 -11.97 2.56 12.80
C ARG A 11 -12.69 3.91 12.84
N PHE A 12 -12.61 4.66 11.75
CA PHE A 12 -13.43 5.87 11.63
C PHE A 12 -14.91 5.50 11.54
N GLU A 13 -15.74 6.15 12.36
CA GLU A 13 -17.19 5.90 12.42
C GLU A 13 -17.87 6.17 11.07
N GLY A 14 -17.35 7.12 10.29
CA GLY A 14 -17.85 7.43 8.94
C GLY A 14 -17.33 6.52 7.84
N ASN A 15 -16.71 5.38 8.16
CA ASN A 15 -16.33 4.41 7.14
C ASN A 15 -17.57 3.81 6.45
N PRO A 16 -17.48 3.48 5.14
CA PRO A 16 -16.33 3.72 4.25
C PRO A 16 -16.21 5.19 3.78
N ILE A 17 -14.98 5.69 3.67
CA ILE A 17 -14.68 7.09 3.25
C ILE A 17 -14.72 7.29 1.72
N LEU A 18 -14.52 6.22 0.96
CA LEU A 18 -14.72 6.22 -0.50
C LEU A 18 -15.44 4.93 -0.91
N GLY A 19 -16.41 5.08 -1.80
CA GLY A 19 -17.08 3.98 -2.48
C GLY A 19 -17.27 4.25 -3.98
N PRO A 20 -17.81 3.26 -4.71
CA PRO A 20 -18.10 3.39 -6.14
C PRO A 20 -19.06 4.54 -6.44
N ILE A 21 -18.86 5.20 -7.58
CA ILE A 21 -19.77 6.22 -8.08
C ILE A 21 -20.42 5.71 -9.36
N GLY A 22 -21.69 5.31 -9.31
CA GLY A 22 -22.37 4.64 -10.43
C GLY A 22 -22.36 5.43 -11.75
N ARG A 23 -22.33 6.77 -11.70
CA ARG A 23 -22.26 7.63 -12.91
C ARG A 23 -20.86 7.71 -13.54
N HIS A 24 -19.81 7.28 -12.84
CA HIS A 24 -18.43 7.27 -13.36
C HIS A 24 -18.11 5.87 -13.87
N ARG A 25 -18.21 5.67 -15.19
CA ARG A 25 -18.12 4.33 -15.83
C ARG A 25 -16.88 3.52 -15.44
N TRP A 26 -15.76 4.18 -15.10
CA TRP A 26 -14.47 3.56 -14.79
C TRP A 26 -14.30 3.14 -13.31
N GLU A 27 -15.15 3.64 -12.40
CA GLU A 27 -15.09 3.35 -10.95
C GLU A 27 -16.48 2.97 -10.37
N SER A 28 -17.39 2.56 -11.23
CA SER A 28 -18.80 2.32 -10.89
C SER A 28 -19.03 1.07 -10.05
N HIS A 29 -18.05 0.17 -9.93
CA HIS A 29 -18.21 -1.13 -9.26
C HIS A 29 -17.37 -1.26 -7.98
N HIS A 30 -16.08 -0.91 -8.03
CA HIS A 30 -15.16 -1.12 -6.91
C HIS A 30 -14.17 0.04 -6.78
N VAL A 31 -13.92 0.50 -5.55
CA VAL A 31 -12.97 1.58 -5.21
C VAL A 31 -12.23 1.17 -3.94
N PHE A 32 -10.93 0.85 -4.05
CA PHE A 32 -10.19 0.15 -2.99
C PHE A 32 -8.67 0.37 -3.15
N ASN A 33 -7.88 -0.28 -2.29
CA ASN A 33 -6.41 -0.30 -2.36
C ASN A 33 -5.75 1.09 -2.46
N PRO A 34 -5.97 1.99 -1.48
CA PRO A 34 -5.49 3.37 -1.51
C PRO A 34 -4.01 3.51 -1.14
N ALA A 35 -3.19 4.06 -2.02
CA ALA A 35 -1.92 4.67 -1.67
C ALA A 35 -2.14 6.09 -1.17
N VAL A 36 -1.33 6.54 -0.20
CA VAL A 36 -1.42 7.88 0.35
C VAL A 36 -0.07 8.54 0.50
N VAL A 37 -0.02 9.85 0.30
CA VAL A 37 1.12 10.72 0.66
C VAL A 37 0.59 12.00 1.29
N GLN A 38 1.33 12.57 2.23
CA GLN A 38 1.01 13.87 2.82
C GLN A 38 1.95 14.94 2.26
N LEU A 39 1.39 15.95 1.60
CA LEU A 39 2.14 17.05 0.98
C LEU A 39 1.44 18.37 1.34
N GLU A 40 2.19 19.37 1.78
CA GLU A 40 1.68 20.70 2.14
C GLU A 40 0.44 20.69 3.07
N GLY A 41 0.40 19.74 4.01
CA GLY A 41 -0.71 19.59 4.96
C GLY A 41 -1.97 18.92 4.40
N MET A 42 -1.96 18.53 3.12
CA MET A 42 -3.03 17.76 2.47
C MET A 42 -2.60 16.29 2.31
N ILE A 43 -3.57 15.38 2.46
CA ILE A 43 -3.39 13.96 2.22
C ILE A 43 -3.91 13.67 0.83
N HIS A 44 -3.02 13.23 -0.05
CA HIS A 44 -3.31 12.85 -1.42
C HIS A 44 -3.51 11.34 -1.47
N ILE A 45 -4.68 10.90 -1.94
CA ILE A 45 -5.11 9.51 -1.96
C ILE A 45 -5.20 9.06 -3.42
N PHE A 46 -4.37 8.10 -3.79
CA PHE A 46 -4.41 7.46 -5.10
C PHE A 46 -4.96 6.05 -4.94
N TYR A 47 -6.15 5.80 -5.47
CA TYR A 47 -6.89 4.58 -5.20
C TYR A 47 -7.10 3.75 -6.46
N ARG A 48 -7.13 2.43 -6.32
CA ARG A 48 -7.54 1.53 -7.40
C ARG A 48 -9.05 1.58 -7.55
N ALA A 49 -9.52 1.61 -8.80
CA ALA A 49 -10.94 1.42 -9.08
C ALA A 49 -11.17 0.53 -10.30
N MET A 50 -12.34 -0.10 -10.32
CA MET A 50 -12.86 -0.87 -11.44
C MET A 50 -14.31 -0.46 -11.71
N GLY A 51 -14.65 -0.41 -12.98
CA GLY A 51 -15.97 -0.02 -13.46
C GLY A 51 -16.54 -1.06 -14.42
N GLU A 52 -17.32 -0.59 -15.40
CA GLU A 52 -18.06 -1.46 -16.33
C GLU A 52 -17.17 -2.43 -17.12
N ASP A 53 -15.93 -2.04 -17.43
CA ASP A 53 -14.98 -2.87 -18.19
C ASP A 53 -14.09 -3.74 -17.30
N MET A 54 -14.23 -3.65 -15.97
CA MET A 54 -13.43 -4.36 -14.97
C MET A 54 -11.90 -4.13 -15.09
N VAL A 55 -11.47 -3.13 -15.85
CA VAL A 55 -10.05 -2.76 -15.99
C VAL A 55 -9.65 -1.87 -14.83
N SER A 56 -8.62 -2.27 -14.09
CA SER A 56 -8.13 -1.48 -12.96
C SER A 56 -7.42 -0.21 -13.41
N ARG A 57 -7.85 0.92 -12.86
CA ARG A 57 -7.27 2.25 -13.05
C ARG A 57 -7.06 2.92 -11.71
N LEU A 58 -6.25 3.98 -11.67
CA LEU A 58 -6.04 4.74 -10.45
C LEU A 58 -6.79 6.06 -10.50
N GLY A 59 -7.59 6.31 -9.47
CA GLY A 59 -8.24 7.59 -9.18
C GLY A 59 -7.42 8.47 -8.25
N TYR A 60 -7.89 9.69 -8.07
CA TYR A 60 -7.34 10.64 -7.11
C TYR A 60 -8.45 11.24 -6.24
N ALA A 61 -8.18 11.29 -4.95
CA ALA A 61 -8.93 12.04 -3.96
C ALA A 61 -7.97 12.79 -3.01
N ALA A 62 -8.48 13.81 -2.32
CA ALA A 62 -7.73 14.55 -1.33
C ALA A 62 -8.54 14.73 -0.04
N SER A 63 -7.82 14.71 1.08
CA SER A 63 -8.35 14.92 2.43
C SER A 63 -7.44 15.86 3.23
N LYS A 64 -7.98 16.85 3.96
CA LYS A 64 -7.20 17.66 4.90
C LYS A 64 -7.11 17.02 6.27
N ASP A 65 -8.17 16.35 6.73
CA ASP A 65 -8.22 15.72 8.06
C ASP A 65 -7.89 14.23 8.04
N GLY A 66 -7.90 13.61 6.86
CA GLY A 66 -7.63 12.19 6.63
C GLY A 66 -8.88 11.29 6.69
N TYR A 67 -10.05 11.87 6.91
CA TYR A 67 -11.31 11.15 7.10
C TYR A 67 -12.39 11.61 6.11
N HIS A 68 -12.47 12.91 5.85
CA HIS A 68 -13.43 13.50 4.93
C HIS A 68 -12.74 13.87 3.62
N ILE A 69 -13.36 13.50 2.49
CA ILE A 69 -12.83 13.77 1.16
C ILE A 69 -13.31 15.14 0.69
N GLU A 70 -12.40 16.10 0.49
CA GLU A 70 -12.76 17.43 -0.04
C GLU A 70 -12.65 17.52 -1.57
N GLU A 71 -11.82 16.67 -2.18
CA GLU A 71 -11.65 16.62 -3.64
C GLU A 71 -11.64 15.16 -4.10
N ARG A 72 -12.34 14.86 -5.19
CA ARG A 72 -12.24 13.58 -5.91
C ARG A 72 -12.44 13.86 -7.39
N LEU A 73 -11.48 13.44 -8.21
CA LEU A 73 -11.57 13.67 -9.65
C LEU A 73 -12.51 12.65 -10.31
N PRO A 74 -13.33 13.06 -11.30
CA PRO A 74 -14.30 12.18 -11.95
C PRO A 74 -13.67 11.28 -13.04
N TYR A 75 -12.36 11.36 -13.24
CA TYR A 75 -11.60 10.62 -14.25
C TYR A 75 -10.36 9.96 -13.61
N PRO A 76 -9.86 8.85 -14.19
CA PRO A 76 -8.63 8.23 -13.73
C PRO A 76 -7.43 9.15 -13.95
N VAL A 77 -6.47 9.09 -13.02
CA VAL A 77 -5.19 9.84 -13.08
C VAL A 77 -4.02 8.96 -13.52
N PHE A 78 -4.24 7.65 -13.62
CA PHE A 78 -3.30 6.68 -14.18
C PHE A 78 -4.06 5.46 -14.71
N GLU A 79 -3.79 5.07 -15.95
CA GLU A 79 -4.48 3.97 -16.63
C GLU A 79 -3.49 3.14 -17.47
N PRO A 80 -3.88 1.94 -17.92
CA PRO A 80 -3.04 1.13 -18.81
C PRO A 80 -2.56 1.90 -20.03
N ALA A 81 -1.25 1.90 -20.26
CA ALA A 81 -0.63 2.57 -21.40
C ALA A 81 0.35 1.67 -22.18
N VAL A 82 0.77 0.55 -21.59
CA VAL A 82 1.68 -0.42 -22.24
C VAL A 82 1.12 -1.85 -22.22
N PRO A 83 1.58 -2.76 -23.10
CA PRO A 83 0.99 -4.10 -23.23
C PRO A 83 0.98 -4.94 -21.95
N ILE A 84 1.97 -4.74 -21.06
CA ILE A 84 2.07 -5.46 -19.79
C ILE A 84 1.02 -5.04 -18.75
N GLU A 85 0.19 -4.04 -19.06
CA GLU A 85 -0.88 -3.51 -18.20
C GLU A 85 -2.27 -3.72 -18.80
N LYS A 86 -2.40 -4.50 -19.88
CA LYS A 86 -3.64 -4.59 -20.67
C LYS A 86 -4.90 -4.96 -19.89
N TYR A 87 -4.78 -5.54 -18.69
CA TYR A 87 -5.89 -5.85 -17.79
C TYR A 87 -5.98 -4.91 -16.57
N GLY A 88 -4.97 -4.05 -16.35
CA GLY A 88 -5.06 -2.99 -15.36
C GLY A 88 -3.72 -2.51 -14.79
N CYS A 89 -3.79 -1.35 -14.15
CA CYS A 89 -2.79 -0.87 -13.21
C CYS A 89 -3.37 -0.98 -11.80
N GLU A 90 -2.79 -1.85 -10.97
CA GLU A 90 -3.37 -2.21 -9.68
C GLU A 90 -2.47 -1.80 -8.52
N ASP A 91 -3.10 -1.63 -7.35
CA ASP A 91 -2.44 -1.58 -6.05
C ASP A 91 -1.24 -0.61 -6.01
N PRO A 92 -1.47 0.70 -6.22
CA PRO A 92 -0.39 1.68 -6.18
C PRO A 92 0.24 1.72 -4.79
N ARG A 93 1.50 2.16 -4.71
CA ARG A 93 2.20 2.54 -3.47
C ARG A 93 3.01 3.78 -3.77
N LEU A 94 2.95 4.78 -2.91
CA LEU A 94 3.57 6.07 -3.17
C LEU A 94 4.61 6.42 -2.12
N THR A 95 5.83 6.68 -2.57
CA THR A 95 6.96 7.07 -1.72
C THR A 95 7.45 8.44 -2.14
N VAL A 96 7.58 9.36 -1.18
CA VAL A 96 8.18 10.68 -1.44
C VAL A 96 9.69 10.55 -1.27
N LEU A 97 10.44 10.86 -2.33
CA LEU A 97 11.91 10.78 -2.34
C LEU A 97 12.44 11.73 -3.42
N ASP A 98 13.56 12.40 -3.16
CA ASP A 98 14.29 13.21 -4.16
C ASP A 98 13.39 14.21 -4.95
N GLY A 99 12.43 14.86 -4.27
CA GLY A 99 11.51 15.85 -4.86
C GLY A 99 10.40 15.27 -5.74
N LYS A 100 10.23 13.94 -5.73
CA LYS A 100 9.24 13.21 -6.55
C LYS A 100 8.39 12.28 -5.69
N CYS A 101 7.20 11.97 -6.17
CA CYS A 101 6.45 10.80 -5.74
C CYS A 101 6.82 9.62 -6.65
N PHE A 102 7.41 8.59 -6.07
CA PHE A 102 7.67 7.31 -6.70
C PHE A 102 6.44 6.44 -6.55
N MET A 103 5.91 5.95 -7.65
CA MET A 103 4.82 4.98 -7.64
C MET A 103 5.32 3.61 -8.05
N THR A 104 5.22 2.64 -7.16
CA THR A 104 5.24 1.23 -7.53
C THR A 104 3.81 0.72 -7.63
N TYR A 105 3.55 -0.16 -8.59
CA TYR A 105 2.21 -0.70 -8.84
C TYR A 105 2.31 -2.08 -9.48
N THR A 106 1.21 -2.82 -9.49
CA THR A 106 1.10 -4.06 -10.25
C THR A 106 0.65 -3.74 -11.68
N ALA A 107 1.55 -3.94 -12.65
CA ALA A 107 1.20 -3.97 -14.07
C ALA A 107 0.56 -5.33 -14.38
N TYR A 108 -0.75 -5.35 -14.62
CA TYR A 108 -1.49 -6.57 -14.86
C TYR A 108 -1.74 -6.80 -16.35
N GLY A 109 -1.03 -7.77 -16.92
CA GLY A 109 -1.21 -8.25 -18.30
C GLY A 109 -1.28 -9.77 -18.33
N ASP A 110 -0.58 -10.42 -19.25
CA ASP A 110 -0.52 -11.90 -19.30
C ASP A 110 0.05 -12.52 -18.02
N ILE A 111 0.87 -11.76 -17.31
CA ILE A 111 1.28 -12.00 -15.93
C ILE A 111 1.17 -10.69 -15.14
N TYR A 112 1.14 -10.80 -13.80
CA TYR A 112 1.25 -9.64 -12.92
C TYR A 112 2.73 -9.35 -12.64
N GLN A 113 3.15 -8.10 -12.85
CA GLN A 113 4.53 -7.66 -12.68
C GLN A 113 4.58 -6.35 -11.91
N ILE A 114 5.77 -6.00 -11.43
CA ILE A 114 6.00 -4.70 -10.81
C ILE A 114 6.23 -3.67 -11.93
N GLY A 115 5.51 -2.55 -11.84
CA GLY A 115 5.82 -1.31 -12.54
C GLY A 115 6.35 -0.26 -11.57
N ILE A 116 7.21 0.62 -12.05
CA ILE A 116 7.69 1.82 -11.35
C ILE A 116 7.51 3.02 -12.26
N THR A 117 6.97 4.11 -11.73
CA THR A 117 7.00 5.43 -12.39
C THR A 117 7.22 6.51 -11.35
N THR A 118 7.46 7.74 -11.80
CA THR A 118 7.63 8.89 -10.90
C THR A 118 6.83 10.08 -11.39
N ILE A 119 6.45 10.96 -10.48
CA ILE A 119 5.85 12.26 -10.79
C ILE A 119 6.49 13.33 -9.88
N PRO A 120 6.87 14.50 -10.40
CA PRO A 120 7.31 15.62 -9.55
C PRO A 120 6.24 15.98 -8.50
N ILE A 121 6.66 16.34 -7.28
CA ILE A 121 5.71 16.75 -6.22
C ILE A 121 4.86 17.94 -6.68
N GLU A 122 5.48 18.92 -7.34
CA GLU A 122 4.81 20.09 -7.94
C GLU A 122 3.64 19.68 -8.86
N ASN A 123 3.82 18.61 -9.65
CA ASN A 123 2.79 18.12 -10.55
C ASN A 123 1.60 17.52 -9.78
N VAL A 124 1.85 16.85 -8.65
CA VAL A 124 0.78 16.35 -7.78
C VAL A 124 -0.01 17.52 -7.17
N LEU A 125 0.69 18.53 -6.64
CA LEU A 125 0.08 19.72 -6.04
C LEU A 125 -0.75 20.53 -7.05
N GLU A 126 -0.29 20.62 -8.30
CA GLU A 126 -0.96 21.32 -9.39
C GLU A 126 -1.98 20.46 -10.15
N ARG A 127 -2.20 19.20 -9.74
CA ARG A 127 -3.09 18.22 -10.41
C ARG A 127 -2.72 18.00 -11.89
N ARG A 128 -1.44 18.11 -12.22
CA ARG A 128 -0.89 17.81 -13.55
C ARG A 128 -0.37 16.37 -13.56
N TRP A 129 -1.21 15.42 -13.97
CA TRP A 129 -0.92 13.97 -13.97
C TRP A 129 0.06 13.51 -15.06
N ALA A 130 1.17 14.21 -15.21
CA ALA A 130 2.26 13.88 -16.14
C ALA A 130 3.25 12.91 -15.46
N TRP A 131 2.84 11.65 -15.35
CA TRP A 131 3.70 10.56 -14.89
C TRP A 131 4.86 10.33 -15.87
N GLY A 132 6.02 10.01 -15.32
CA GLY A 132 7.23 9.71 -16.06
C GLY A 132 7.21 8.34 -16.72
N GLU A 133 8.37 7.92 -17.22
CA GLU A 133 8.56 6.61 -17.83
C GLU A 133 8.11 5.47 -16.89
N ARG A 134 7.51 4.43 -17.47
CA ARG A 134 7.07 3.22 -16.76
C ARG A 134 8.14 2.15 -16.88
N LEU A 135 8.86 1.94 -15.80
CA LEU A 135 9.92 0.94 -15.70
C LEU A 135 9.35 -0.40 -15.24
N THR A 136 9.91 -1.49 -15.76
CA THR A 136 9.59 -2.86 -15.31
C THR A 136 10.87 -3.48 -14.75
N PRO A 137 11.12 -3.40 -13.42
CA PRO A 137 12.38 -3.84 -12.82
C PRO A 137 12.64 -5.34 -12.98
N PHE A 138 11.58 -6.15 -13.10
CA PHE A 138 11.69 -7.61 -13.24
C PHE A 138 10.84 -8.10 -14.42
N PRO A 139 11.29 -7.89 -15.67
CA PRO A 139 10.54 -8.32 -16.85
C PRO A 139 10.35 -9.84 -16.85
N ASN A 140 9.13 -10.26 -17.16
CA ASN A 140 8.66 -11.65 -17.20
C ASN A 140 8.69 -12.39 -15.85
N VAL A 141 8.76 -11.68 -14.73
CA VAL A 141 8.72 -12.27 -13.38
C VAL A 141 7.40 -11.96 -12.70
N LYS A 142 6.66 -12.99 -12.30
CA LYS A 142 5.44 -12.85 -11.49
C LYS A 142 5.78 -12.24 -10.13
N ASN A 143 5.43 -10.98 -9.93
CA ASN A 143 5.83 -10.23 -8.75
C ASN A 143 4.87 -9.05 -8.50
N LYS A 144 4.65 -8.70 -7.23
CA LYS A 144 3.77 -7.59 -6.82
C LYS A 144 4.11 -7.13 -5.40
N ASN A 145 3.29 -6.23 -4.84
CA ASN A 145 3.48 -5.64 -3.50
C ASN A 145 4.85 -4.95 -3.34
N ALA A 146 5.35 -4.36 -4.42
CA ALA A 146 6.58 -3.59 -4.36
C ALA A 146 6.36 -2.28 -3.62
N VAL A 147 7.29 -1.89 -2.75
CA VAL A 147 7.35 -0.58 -2.08
C VAL A 147 8.80 -0.11 -2.07
N ILE A 148 9.02 1.17 -2.31
CA ILE A 148 10.34 1.80 -2.21
C ILE A 148 10.46 2.45 -0.83
N PHE A 149 11.64 2.40 -0.22
CA PHE A 149 11.89 3.11 1.04
C PHE A 149 11.91 4.63 0.83
N PRO A 150 11.40 5.44 1.77
CA PRO A 150 11.37 6.90 1.65
C PRO A 150 12.73 7.57 1.87
N SER A 151 13.81 6.80 1.99
CA SER A 151 15.18 7.28 1.98
C SER A 151 16.10 6.28 1.31
N ARG A 152 17.29 6.75 0.93
CA ARG A 152 18.38 5.88 0.50
C ARG A 152 19.10 5.34 1.73
N ILE A 153 19.48 4.06 1.68
CA ILE A 153 20.26 3.41 2.74
C ILE A 153 21.61 3.03 2.13
N ASP A 154 22.69 3.54 2.73
CA ASP A 154 24.04 3.53 2.15
C ASP A 154 24.09 4.06 0.70
N GLY A 155 23.36 5.15 0.44
CA GLY A 155 23.30 5.79 -0.89
C GLY A 155 22.47 5.05 -1.94
N ARG A 156 21.94 3.87 -1.62
CA ARG A 156 21.17 3.02 -2.54
C ARG A 156 19.67 3.16 -2.33
N TYR A 157 18.91 3.03 -3.41
CA TYR A 157 17.49 2.76 -3.33
C TYR A 157 17.27 1.37 -2.74
N VAL A 158 16.24 1.25 -1.91
CA VAL A 158 15.82 -0.02 -1.29
C VAL A 158 14.37 -0.27 -1.66
N MET A 159 14.06 -1.49 -2.07
CA MET A 159 12.70 -1.93 -2.37
C MET A 159 12.38 -3.19 -1.57
N LEU A 160 11.18 -3.22 -0.99
CA LEU A 160 10.55 -4.49 -0.63
C LEU A 160 9.67 -4.94 -1.77
N HIS A 161 9.63 -6.22 -2.07
CA HIS A 161 8.71 -6.80 -3.04
C HIS A 161 8.33 -8.22 -2.64
N ARG A 162 7.49 -8.89 -3.45
CA ARG A 162 6.91 -10.17 -3.06
C ARG A 162 7.06 -11.22 -4.16
N LEU A 163 8.12 -12.02 -4.02
CA LEU A 163 8.20 -13.33 -4.67
C LEU A 163 7.35 -14.30 -3.86
N ASP A 164 6.21 -14.69 -4.41
CA ASP A 164 5.19 -15.47 -3.69
C ASP A 164 5.80 -16.73 -3.03
N PRO A 165 5.63 -16.94 -1.71
CA PRO A 165 4.73 -16.23 -0.77
C PRO A 165 5.41 -15.20 0.16
N ASP A 166 6.71 -14.94 -0.04
CA ASP A 166 7.60 -14.25 0.91
C ASP A 166 7.75 -12.75 0.58
N ILE A 167 8.06 -11.93 1.60
CA ILE A 167 8.54 -10.56 1.39
C ILE A 167 10.06 -10.61 1.22
N HIS A 168 10.56 -9.98 0.16
CA HIS A 168 11.96 -9.84 -0.18
C HIS A 168 12.41 -8.39 -0.10
N ILE A 169 13.71 -8.17 0.13
CA ILE A 169 14.38 -6.88 0.08
C ILE A 169 15.45 -6.90 -1.01
N ILE A 170 15.59 -5.78 -1.73
CA ILE A 170 16.53 -5.65 -2.85
C ILE A 170 16.99 -4.20 -3.01
N TYR A 171 18.19 -4.02 -3.56
CA TYR A 171 18.88 -2.72 -3.62
C TYR A 171 19.18 -2.29 -5.06
N SER A 172 19.24 -0.98 -5.31
CA SER A 172 19.62 -0.43 -6.61
C SER A 172 20.32 0.92 -6.47
N ASP A 173 21.29 1.21 -7.35
CA ASP A 173 21.91 2.53 -7.46
C ASP A 173 21.12 3.47 -8.39
N ASP A 174 20.40 2.92 -9.37
CA ASP A 174 19.85 3.64 -10.52
C ASP A 174 18.35 3.37 -10.81
N LEU A 175 17.68 2.54 -10.00
CA LEU A 175 16.30 2.01 -10.16
C LEU A 175 16.11 1.05 -11.35
N MET A 176 17.14 0.86 -12.17
CA MET A 176 17.10 0.01 -13.35
C MET A 176 17.71 -1.35 -13.05
N ARG A 177 18.83 -1.37 -12.33
CA ARG A 177 19.57 -2.58 -11.98
C ARG A 177 19.42 -2.85 -10.49
N TRP A 178 18.85 -4.01 -10.19
CA TRP A 178 18.56 -4.43 -8.83
C TRP A 178 19.44 -5.62 -8.42
N HIS A 179 20.00 -5.56 -7.22
CA HIS A 179 21.02 -6.48 -6.73
C HIS A 179 20.76 -6.87 -5.26
N GLY A 180 21.31 -8.02 -4.85
CA GLY A 180 21.24 -8.46 -3.45
C GLY A 180 19.83 -8.81 -2.99
N ASN A 181 19.07 -9.55 -3.81
CA ASN A 181 17.74 -10.01 -3.43
C ASN A 181 17.82 -10.99 -2.25
N GLU A 182 17.26 -10.61 -1.12
CA GLU A 182 17.24 -11.43 0.10
C GLU A 182 15.79 -11.63 0.57
N MET A 183 15.50 -12.80 1.14
CA MET A 183 14.22 -13.05 1.79
C MET A 183 14.21 -12.35 3.15
N LEU A 184 13.28 -11.41 3.33
CA LEU A 184 13.14 -10.62 4.56
C LEU A 184 12.20 -11.31 5.57
N MET A 185 11.02 -11.72 5.11
CA MET A 185 10.00 -12.37 5.95
C MET A 185 9.32 -13.50 5.18
N ARG A 186 8.98 -14.57 5.91
CA ARG A 186 8.15 -15.69 5.43
C ARG A 186 6.79 -15.78 6.13
N PRO A 187 5.79 -16.41 5.52
CA PRO A 187 4.58 -16.85 6.23
C PRO A 187 4.91 -17.71 7.45
N ARG A 188 4.09 -17.62 8.52
CA ARG A 188 4.29 -18.39 9.75
C ARG A 188 3.23 -19.49 9.86
N PRO A 189 3.59 -20.79 9.78
CA PRO A 189 2.64 -21.88 9.94
C PRO A 189 1.83 -21.76 11.25
N GLY A 190 0.52 -21.96 11.18
CA GLY A 190 -0.38 -21.90 12.33
C GLY A 190 -0.72 -20.49 12.83
N ARG A 191 -0.26 -19.43 12.15
CA ARG A 191 -0.58 -18.03 12.47
C ARG A 191 -1.56 -17.43 11.45
N TRP A 192 -2.00 -16.21 11.71
CA TRP A 192 -2.90 -15.45 10.83
C TRP A 192 -2.27 -15.09 9.47
N ASP A 193 -0.95 -15.17 9.36
CA ASP A 193 -0.16 -14.87 8.17
C ASP A 193 0.54 -16.12 7.60
N CYS A 194 -0.15 -17.26 7.60
CA CYS A 194 0.43 -18.57 7.29
C CYS A 194 0.47 -18.96 5.80
N VAL A 195 -0.31 -18.32 4.93
CA VAL A 195 -0.37 -18.66 3.49
C VAL A 195 0.58 -17.79 2.67
N LYS A 196 0.44 -16.47 2.79
CA LYS A 196 1.28 -15.49 2.08
C LYS A 196 1.28 -14.17 2.82
N ILE A 197 2.33 -13.40 2.57
CA ILE A 197 2.50 -12.05 3.10
C ILE A 197 2.94 -11.09 1.99
N GLY A 198 2.79 -9.79 2.23
CA GLY A 198 3.29 -8.75 1.33
C GLY A 198 3.31 -7.38 2.01
N ALA A 199 4.22 -6.51 1.59
CA ALA A 199 4.27 -5.14 2.09
C ALA A 199 2.95 -4.42 1.76
N ALA A 200 2.36 -3.76 2.76
CA ALA A 200 1.12 -3.03 2.59
C ALA A 200 1.39 -1.60 2.14
N GLY A 201 2.40 -0.91 2.67
CA GLY A 201 2.78 0.43 2.24
C GLY A 201 4.30 0.62 2.33
N PRO A 202 4.83 1.77 1.87
CA PRO A 202 6.21 2.15 2.16
C PRO A 202 6.48 2.10 3.67
N PRO A 203 7.65 1.62 4.11
CA PRO A 203 8.02 1.68 5.52
C PRO A 203 8.06 3.13 6.01
N ILE A 204 7.59 3.35 7.23
CA ILE A 204 7.62 4.66 7.89
C ILE A 204 8.90 4.77 8.70
N GLU A 205 9.66 5.84 8.49
CA GLU A 205 10.86 6.12 9.27
C GLU A 205 10.50 6.54 10.70
N LEU A 206 11.08 5.86 11.68
CA LEU A 206 10.98 6.16 13.11
C LEU A 206 12.37 6.15 13.74
N ASP A 207 12.48 6.65 14.97
CA ASP A 207 13.74 6.62 15.72
C ASP A 207 14.22 5.19 16.00
N GLU A 208 13.28 4.26 16.20
CA GLU A 208 13.54 2.85 16.49
C GLU A 208 13.89 2.03 15.23
N GLY A 209 13.60 2.52 14.03
CA GLY A 209 13.76 1.78 12.79
C GLY A 209 12.71 2.11 11.73
N TRP A 210 12.48 1.14 10.84
CA TRP A 210 11.49 1.23 9.78
C TRP A 210 10.23 0.45 10.16
N LEU A 211 9.13 1.16 10.43
CA LEU A 211 7.84 0.52 10.68
C LEU A 211 7.20 0.12 9.35
N LEU A 212 7.12 -1.19 9.12
CA LEU A 212 6.47 -1.78 7.98
C LEU A 212 5.07 -2.28 8.36
N VAL A 213 4.04 -1.70 7.77
CA VAL A 213 2.71 -2.33 7.73
C VAL A 213 2.72 -3.38 6.63
N TYR A 214 2.30 -4.60 6.94
CA TYR A 214 2.24 -5.71 5.99
C TYR A 214 0.89 -6.42 6.08
N HIS A 215 0.45 -7.03 4.97
CA HIS A 215 -0.71 -7.90 4.99
C HIS A 215 -0.29 -9.36 5.13
N GLY A 216 -1.14 -10.16 5.75
CA GLY A 216 -1.00 -11.59 5.88
C GLY A 216 -2.32 -12.30 5.62
N VAL A 217 -2.22 -13.50 5.08
CA VAL A 217 -3.37 -14.32 4.69
C VAL A 217 -3.35 -15.65 5.42
N ASP A 218 -4.48 -16.01 5.99
CA ASP A 218 -4.65 -17.32 6.64
C ASP A 218 -5.19 -18.39 5.69
N ALA A 219 -5.32 -19.62 6.19
CA ALA A 219 -5.85 -20.76 5.42
C ALA A 219 -7.31 -20.56 4.99
N GLY A 220 -8.08 -19.71 5.68
CA GLY A 220 -9.44 -19.31 5.34
C GLY A 220 -9.51 -18.22 4.27
N ARG A 221 -8.35 -17.77 3.74
CA ARG A 221 -8.21 -16.64 2.81
C ARG A 221 -8.63 -15.29 3.40
N THR A 222 -8.62 -15.17 4.72
CA THR A 222 -8.86 -13.89 5.39
C THR A 222 -7.61 -13.05 5.33
N TYR A 223 -7.73 -11.83 4.80
CA TYR A 223 -6.62 -10.86 4.78
C TYR A 223 -6.68 -9.99 6.02
N ARG A 224 -5.56 -9.89 6.73
CA ARG A 224 -5.37 -9.03 7.90
C ARG A 224 -4.12 -8.18 7.74
N LEU A 225 -3.98 -7.13 8.55
CA LEU A 225 -2.77 -6.32 8.62
C LEU A 225 -2.01 -6.58 9.92
N GLY A 226 -0.69 -6.55 9.83
CA GLY A 226 0.25 -6.60 10.94
C GLY A 226 1.35 -5.57 10.76
N VAL A 227 2.25 -5.52 11.73
CA VAL A 227 3.43 -4.64 11.67
C VAL A 227 4.71 -5.42 11.89
N ALA A 228 5.78 -4.97 11.23
CA ALA A 228 7.14 -5.36 11.51
C ALA A 228 7.99 -4.10 11.70
N MET A 229 9.01 -4.17 12.54
CA MET A 229 10.03 -3.15 12.64
C MET A 229 11.30 -3.72 12.00
N LEU A 230 11.89 -2.98 11.07
CA LEU A 230 13.17 -3.30 10.47
C LEU A 230 14.25 -2.38 11.06
N ASP A 231 15.47 -2.89 11.19
CA ASP A 231 16.60 -2.10 11.65
C ASP A 231 16.86 -0.90 10.71
N ARG A 232 17.18 0.26 11.28
CA ARG A 232 17.29 1.52 10.55
C ARG A 232 18.40 1.52 9.50
N GLU A 233 19.57 1.00 9.88
CA GLU A 233 20.77 0.96 9.04
C GLU A 233 20.83 -0.33 8.23
N ARG A 234 20.23 -1.40 8.75
CA ARG A 234 20.26 -2.74 8.19
C ARG A 234 18.85 -3.27 7.94
N PRO A 235 18.09 -2.70 7.00
CA PRO A 235 16.67 -3.00 6.80
C PRO A 235 16.39 -4.47 6.42
N GLU A 236 17.41 -5.26 6.08
CA GLU A 236 17.32 -6.72 5.94
C GLU A 236 17.08 -7.44 7.28
N LYS A 237 17.26 -6.76 8.41
CA LYS A 237 17.02 -7.31 9.74
C LYS A 237 15.65 -6.90 10.28
N VAL A 238 14.78 -7.88 10.47
CA VAL A 238 13.53 -7.71 11.21
C VAL A 238 13.84 -7.73 12.71
N ILE A 239 13.66 -6.61 13.40
CA ILE A 239 13.90 -6.49 14.85
C ILE A 239 12.64 -6.76 15.67
N TYR A 240 11.46 -6.60 15.06
CA TYR A 240 10.18 -6.95 15.66
C TYR A 240 9.16 -7.36 14.58
N ARG A 241 8.23 -8.25 14.92
CA ARG A 241 7.07 -8.61 14.10
C ARG A 241 5.88 -8.89 15.01
N SER A 242 4.72 -8.34 14.70
CA SER A 242 3.53 -8.52 15.53
C SER A 242 3.08 -9.99 15.56
N GLU A 243 2.77 -10.48 16.75
CA GLU A 243 2.28 -11.85 16.98
C GLU A 243 0.81 -11.98 16.55
N GLU A 244 0.03 -10.92 16.78
CA GLU A 244 -1.38 -10.77 16.43
C GLU A 244 -1.55 -9.73 15.30
N PRO A 245 -2.66 -9.79 14.54
CA PRO A 245 -3.00 -8.75 13.58
C PRO A 245 -3.32 -7.44 14.31
N ILE A 246 -2.99 -6.31 13.68
CA ILE A 246 -3.39 -4.96 14.14
C ILE A 246 -4.75 -4.54 13.56
N LEU A 247 -5.17 -5.16 12.46
CA LEU A 247 -6.47 -4.96 11.83
C LEU A 247 -6.94 -6.27 11.19
N GLU A 248 -8.18 -6.66 11.47
CA GLU A 248 -8.84 -7.80 10.85
C GLU A 248 -10.28 -7.47 10.46
N PRO A 249 -10.85 -8.12 9.42
CA PRO A 249 -12.22 -7.87 9.00
C PRO A 249 -13.22 -8.14 10.13
N SER A 250 -14.01 -7.12 10.49
CA SER A 250 -15.08 -7.24 11.48
C SER A 250 -16.36 -6.54 11.05
N GLU A 251 -16.25 -5.46 10.28
CA GLU A 251 -17.40 -4.68 9.84
C GLU A 251 -18.05 -5.27 8.58
N GLU A 252 -19.33 -4.97 8.36
CA GLU A 252 -20.08 -5.46 7.20
C GLU A 252 -19.37 -5.16 5.88
N TYR A 253 -18.81 -3.95 5.75
CA TYR A 253 -18.09 -3.47 4.57
C TYR A 253 -16.71 -4.12 4.38
N GLU A 254 -16.18 -4.84 5.38
CA GLU A 254 -14.90 -5.59 5.33
C GLU A 254 -15.14 -7.08 5.08
N CYS A 255 -16.29 -7.58 5.56
CA CYS A 255 -16.69 -8.97 5.44
C CYS A 255 -17.45 -9.27 4.14
N ASN A 256 -18.09 -8.26 3.52
CA ASN A 256 -18.93 -8.42 2.33
C ASN A 256 -18.51 -7.49 1.20
N GLY A 257 -18.30 -8.05 0.01
CA GLY A 257 -17.87 -7.32 -1.19
C GLY A 257 -17.39 -8.26 -2.28
N LEU A 258 -16.63 -7.73 -3.26
CA LEU A 258 -16.03 -8.51 -4.34
C LEU A 258 -15.20 -9.69 -3.83
N VAL A 259 -14.41 -9.46 -2.78
CA VAL A 259 -13.64 -10.50 -2.09
C VAL A 259 -13.98 -10.41 -0.59
N PRO A 260 -14.81 -11.32 -0.06
CA PRO A 260 -15.16 -11.34 1.37
C PRO A 260 -13.95 -11.46 2.29
N ASN A 261 -14.07 -10.92 3.50
CA ASN A 261 -13.08 -11.02 4.59
C ASN A 261 -11.70 -10.44 4.22
N VAL A 262 -11.68 -9.21 3.71
CA VAL A 262 -10.45 -8.52 3.31
C VAL A 262 -10.34 -7.15 3.97
N VAL A 263 -9.24 -6.95 4.69
CA VAL A 263 -8.66 -5.62 4.94
C VAL A 263 -7.27 -5.57 4.30
N PHE A 264 -7.07 -4.62 3.39
CA PHE A 264 -5.83 -4.54 2.60
C PHE A 264 -5.36 -3.10 2.41
N SER A 265 -4.21 -2.75 2.96
CA SER A 265 -3.67 -1.38 2.84
C SER A 265 -2.66 -1.29 1.69
N CYS A 266 -2.65 -0.10 1.08
CA CYS A 266 -1.67 0.33 0.09
C CYS A 266 -0.87 1.56 0.54
N GLY A 267 -1.17 2.10 1.73
CA GLY A 267 -0.56 3.31 2.22
C GLY A 267 -1.05 3.66 3.63
N SER A 268 -0.12 4.13 4.42
CA SER A 268 -0.35 4.67 5.76
C SER A 268 0.54 5.89 5.96
N ILE A 269 0.12 6.81 6.81
CA ILE A 269 0.91 7.99 7.19
C ILE A 269 1.03 8.08 8.70
N LEU A 270 2.08 8.74 9.16
CA LEU A 270 2.19 9.18 10.54
C LEU A 270 1.66 10.61 10.65
N ARG A 271 0.64 10.83 11.48
CA ARG A 271 0.05 12.15 11.71
C ARG A 271 -0.28 12.34 13.17
N GLU A 272 0.24 13.40 13.78
CA GLU A 272 -0.10 13.81 15.15
C GLU A 272 0.09 12.66 16.18
N GLY A 273 1.17 11.89 16.03
CA GLY A 273 1.46 10.75 16.91
C GLY A 273 0.61 9.50 16.66
N ARG A 274 -0.19 9.49 15.58
CA ARG A 274 -1.01 8.34 15.19
C ARG A 274 -0.57 7.79 13.85
N LEU A 275 -0.53 6.46 13.75
CA LEU A 275 -0.52 5.76 12.48
C LEU A 275 -1.94 5.81 11.90
N VAL A 276 -2.09 6.39 10.71
CA VAL A 276 -3.34 6.45 9.96
C VAL A 276 -3.22 5.49 8.79
N ILE A 277 -4.03 4.43 8.79
CA ILE A 277 -4.02 3.36 7.79
C ILE A 277 -5.24 3.53 6.89
N TYR A 278 -5.00 3.71 5.60
CA TYR A 278 -6.03 3.68 4.57
C TYR A 278 -6.06 2.27 3.99
N TYR A 279 -7.24 1.66 3.91
CA TYR A 279 -7.34 0.26 3.53
C TYR A 279 -8.56 0.00 2.66
N GLY A 280 -8.38 -0.89 1.67
CA GLY A 280 -9.47 -1.50 0.95
C GLY A 280 -10.22 -2.49 1.85
N CYS A 281 -11.53 -2.47 1.75
CA CYS A 281 -12.45 -3.33 2.48
C CYS A 281 -13.20 -4.20 1.47
N ALA A 282 -13.07 -5.52 1.61
CA ALA A 282 -13.68 -6.52 0.75
C ALA A 282 -13.50 -6.27 -0.78
N ASP A 283 -12.36 -5.69 -1.18
CA ASP A 283 -12.07 -5.23 -2.55
C ASP A 283 -13.20 -4.38 -3.18
N THR A 284 -13.88 -3.57 -2.38
CA THR A 284 -15.10 -2.84 -2.81
C THR A 284 -15.11 -1.37 -2.42
N VAL A 285 -14.74 -1.06 -1.19
CA VAL A 285 -14.74 0.31 -0.64
C VAL A 285 -13.42 0.60 0.08
N ILE A 286 -13.21 1.86 0.47
CA ILE A 286 -12.05 2.28 1.28
C ILE A 286 -12.51 2.71 2.66
N GLY A 287 -11.86 2.14 3.68
CA GLY A 287 -11.94 2.61 5.05
C GLY A 287 -10.64 3.30 5.49
N VAL A 288 -10.72 3.98 6.62
CA VAL A 288 -9.58 4.49 7.37
C VAL A 288 -9.66 4.04 8.82
N ALA A 289 -8.51 3.69 9.38
CA ALA A 289 -8.36 3.34 10.77
C ALA A 289 -7.11 3.99 11.34
N THR A 290 -7.12 4.27 12.64
CA THR A 290 -6.02 4.92 13.33
C THR A 290 -5.54 4.15 14.53
N TYR A 291 -4.30 4.40 14.87
CA TYR A 291 -3.61 3.74 15.95
C TYR A 291 -2.67 4.71 16.66
N ASP A 292 -2.66 4.75 18.00
CA ASP A 292 -1.68 5.55 18.74
C ASP A 292 -0.31 4.87 18.68
N MET A 293 0.72 5.58 18.21
CA MET A 293 2.05 5.01 18.05
C MET A 293 2.63 4.44 19.36
N LYS A 294 2.23 5.00 20.51
CA LYS A 294 2.65 4.51 21.84
C LYS A 294 2.15 3.12 22.16
N GLU A 295 1.12 2.68 21.47
CA GLU A 295 0.59 1.33 21.61
C GLU A 295 1.25 0.36 20.60
N ILE A 296 1.83 0.82 19.47
CA ILE A 296 2.39 -0.03 18.37
C ILE A 296 3.86 -0.38 18.62
N ILE A 297 4.61 0.55 19.22
CA ILE A 297 6.04 0.39 19.50
C ILE A 297 6.20 -0.30 20.87
N PRO A 298 6.94 -1.43 20.95
CA PRO A 298 7.18 -2.18 22.19
C PRO A 298 7.82 -1.38 23.34
#